data_AF-A0A8G2ISY6-F1
#
_entry.id   AF-A0A8G2ISY6-F1
#
_cell.length_a   1.000
_cell.length_b   1.000
_cell.length_c   1.000
_cell.angle_alpha   90.00
_cell.angle_beta   90.00
_cell.angle_gamma   90.00
#
_symmetry.space_group_name_H-M   'P 1'
#
loop_
_entity.id
_entity.type
_entity.pdbx_description
1 polymer ?
#
loop_
_entity_poly.entity_id
_entity_poly.type
_entity_poly.pdbx_seq_one_letter_code
_entity_poly.pdbx_strand_id
1 'polypeptide(L)'
;MPITLTVPEGLLSQRAQAQAFAGLTEAVLDAAGLTGNDFMTANIIGTINVLPREHVLAAGEPIAAAFVELKLPEMALVSAEAKQSFFEKAADVVEQAAEGRLKREHIWSNIVYAPEGAWGIAGRSYNNADLVGAIRGAVVAS
;
A
#
# COMPACT_ATOMS: atom_id res chain seq x y z
N MET A 1 7.46 -2.35 -4.11
CA MET A 1 6.04 -1.98 -4.28
C MET A 1 5.76 -0.90 -3.28
N PRO A 2 6.03 0.38 -3.64
CA PRO A 2 5.87 1.50 -2.73
C PRO A 2 4.41 1.70 -2.31
N ILE A 3 4.19 1.72 -1.00
CA ILE A 3 2.97 2.21 -0.36
C ILE A 3 3.28 3.60 0.20
N THR A 4 2.47 4.59 -0.14
CA THR A 4 2.49 5.90 0.54
C THR A 4 1.25 6.02 1.41
N LEU A 5 1.42 6.12 2.72
CA LEU A 5 0.35 6.49 3.64
C LEU A 5 0.48 7.98 3.99
N THR A 6 -0.49 8.80 3.65
CA THR A 6 -0.51 10.23 4.02
C THR A 6 -1.62 10.48 5.04
N VAL A 7 -1.28 11.11 6.17
CA VAL A 7 -2.19 11.44 7.27
C VAL A 7 -1.85 12.80 7.90
N PRO A 8 -2.81 13.51 8.49
CA PRO A 8 -2.52 14.73 9.23
C PRO A 8 -1.92 14.45 10.61
N GLU A 9 -1.18 15.42 11.14
CA GLU A 9 -0.56 15.37 12.47
C GLU A 9 -1.56 15.03 13.57
N GLY A 10 -1.18 14.06 14.40
CA GLY A 10 -1.98 13.59 15.52
C GLY A 10 -3.19 12.72 15.12
N LEU A 11 -3.43 12.44 13.84
CA LEU A 11 -4.44 11.43 13.45
C LEU A 11 -4.00 10.03 13.87
N LEU A 12 -2.73 9.66 13.69
CA LEU A 12 -2.19 8.36 14.10
C LEU A 12 -1.00 8.58 15.06
N SER A 13 -0.96 7.84 16.17
CA SER A 13 0.26 7.77 16.99
C SER A 13 1.39 7.10 16.21
N GLN A 14 2.65 7.30 16.59
CA GLN A 14 3.79 6.67 15.89
C GLN A 14 3.67 5.14 15.87
N ARG A 15 3.16 4.53 16.96
CA ARG A 15 2.86 3.10 17.01
C ARG A 15 1.76 2.72 16.02
N ALA A 16 0.67 3.48 15.98
CA ALA A 16 -0.43 3.24 15.04
C ALA A 16 -0.01 3.44 13.58
N GLN A 17 0.91 4.36 13.29
CA GLN A 17 1.51 4.54 11.96
C GLN A 17 2.28 3.27 11.53
N ALA A 18 3.14 2.73 12.39
CA ALA A 18 3.87 1.49 12.12
C ALA A 18 2.93 0.29 11.93
N GLN A 19 1.88 0.19 12.77
CA GLN A 19 0.87 -0.87 12.66
C GLN A 19 0.04 -0.75 11.38
N ALA A 20 -0.36 0.46 11.01
CA ALA A 20 -1.07 0.71 9.75
C ALA A 20 -0.20 0.30 8.56
N PHE A 21 1.09 0.66 8.57
CA PHE A 21 1.99 0.28 7.47
C PHE A 21 2.20 -1.24 7.36
N ALA A 22 2.34 -1.93 8.50
CA ALA A 22 2.39 -3.39 8.53
C ALA A 22 1.10 -4.01 7.98
N GLY A 23 -0.07 -3.52 8.41
CA GLY A 23 -1.36 -4.00 7.90
C GLY A 23 -1.56 -3.74 6.41
N LEU A 24 -1.10 -2.59 5.90
CA LEU A 24 -1.12 -2.29 4.47
C LEU A 24 -0.22 -3.22 3.66
N THR A 25 0.92 -3.63 4.23
CA THR A 25 1.81 -4.62 3.62
C THR A 25 1.11 -5.97 3.48
N GLU A 26 0.46 -6.44 4.55
CA GLU A 26 -0.32 -7.68 4.52
C GLU A 26 -1.51 -7.59 3.55
N ALA A 27 -2.17 -6.44 3.46
CA ALA A 27 -3.27 -6.23 2.51
C ALA A 27 -2.81 -6.38 1.05
N VAL A 28 -1.60 -5.91 0.71
CA VAL A 28 -1.03 -6.11 -0.64
C VAL A 28 -0.69 -7.57 -0.89
N LEU A 29 -0.04 -8.24 0.08
CA LEU A 29 0.34 -9.66 -0.06
C LEU A 29 -0.90 -10.54 -0.26
N ASP A 30 -1.92 -10.35 0.57
CA ASP A 30 -3.13 -11.15 0.49
C ASP A 30 -3.90 -10.89 -0.81
N ALA A 31 -4.11 -9.62 -1.19
CA ALA A 31 -4.79 -9.29 -2.44
C ALA A 31 -4.08 -9.85 -3.68
N ALA A 32 -2.76 -10.02 -3.60
CA ALA A 32 -1.95 -10.63 -4.66
C ALA A 32 -1.90 -12.16 -4.60
N GLY A 33 -2.43 -12.80 -3.55
CA GLY A 33 -2.28 -14.23 -3.29
C GLY A 33 -0.84 -14.64 -2.98
N LEU A 34 -0.07 -13.74 -2.35
CA LEU A 34 1.37 -13.87 -2.10
C LEU A 34 1.70 -13.85 -0.60
N THR A 35 0.73 -14.05 0.28
CA THR A 35 0.96 -14.22 1.72
C THR A 35 2.00 -15.31 1.98
N GLY A 36 3.02 -14.98 2.78
CA GLY A 36 4.15 -15.87 3.06
C GLY A 36 5.24 -15.92 1.99
N ASN A 37 5.16 -15.10 0.93
CA ASN A 37 6.24 -14.99 -0.06
C ASN A 37 7.32 -14.01 0.40
N ASP A 38 8.46 -14.53 0.88
CA ASP A 38 9.54 -13.73 1.45
C ASP A 38 10.12 -12.68 0.49
N PHE A 39 10.24 -13.01 -0.80
CA PHE A 39 10.72 -12.06 -1.80
C PHE A 39 9.78 -10.87 -1.93
N MET A 40 8.47 -11.11 -1.96
CA MET A 40 7.47 -10.06 -2.04
C MET A 40 7.40 -9.25 -0.76
N THR A 41 7.41 -9.90 0.40
CA THR A 41 7.43 -9.24 1.72
C THR A 41 8.59 -8.26 1.83
N ALA A 42 9.81 -8.67 1.42
CA ALA A 42 10.98 -7.80 1.44
C ALA A 42 10.93 -6.64 0.43
N ASN A 43 10.11 -6.76 -0.62
CA ASN A 43 9.99 -5.77 -1.68
C ASN A 43 8.74 -4.90 -1.59
N ILE A 44 7.86 -5.11 -0.61
CA ILE A 44 6.84 -4.12 -0.24
C ILE A 44 7.51 -3.12 0.70
N ILE A 45 7.58 -1.89 0.22
CA ILE A 45 8.31 -0.79 0.86
C ILE A 45 7.41 0.44 0.83
N GLY A 46 7.82 1.54 1.45
CA GLY A 46 6.99 2.73 1.40
C GLY A 46 7.42 3.83 2.35
N THR A 47 6.56 4.85 2.44
CA THR A 47 6.73 6.00 3.32
C THR A 47 5.43 6.34 4.01
N ILE A 48 5.55 6.93 5.20
CA ILE A 48 4.44 7.52 5.92
C ILE A 48 4.67 9.04 5.93
N ASN A 49 3.76 9.77 5.30
CA ASN A 49 3.80 11.21 5.20
C ASN A 49 2.84 11.78 6.24
N VAL A 50 3.40 12.34 7.32
CA VAL A 50 2.63 13.07 8.32
C VAL A 50 2.68 14.56 7.95
N LEU A 51 1.52 15.12 7.61
CA LEU A 51 1.41 16.51 7.16
C LEU A 51 0.75 17.38 8.24
N PRO A 52 1.03 18.69 8.27
CA PRO A 52 0.24 19.63 9.07
C PRO A 52 -1.27 19.47 8.79
N ARG A 53 -2.10 19.68 9.82
CA ARG A 53 -3.55 19.39 9.76
C ARG A 53 -4.26 20.18 8.66
N GLU A 54 -3.80 21.40 8.43
CA GLU A 54 -4.28 22.34 7.43
C GLU A 54 -3.87 21.97 6.00
N HIS A 55 -3.01 20.97 5.79
CA HIS A 55 -2.57 20.52 4.47
C HIS A 55 -3.30 19.27 3.99
N VAL A 56 -4.17 18.69 4.82
CA VAL A 56 -5.03 17.58 4.44
C VAL A 56 -6.44 18.10 4.28
N LEU A 57 -6.88 18.26 3.02
CA LEU A 57 -8.09 18.99 2.66
C LEU A 57 -9.07 18.09 1.91
N ALA A 58 -10.37 18.29 2.15
CA ALA A 58 -11.45 17.80 1.29
C ALA A 58 -12.38 18.97 0.94
N ALA A 59 -12.72 19.10 -0.34
CA ALA A 59 -13.51 20.23 -0.85
C ALA A 59 -12.94 21.63 -0.46
N GLY A 60 -11.62 21.72 -0.28
CA GLY A 60 -10.93 22.96 0.11
C GLY A 60 -10.81 23.20 1.61
N GLU A 61 -11.38 22.35 2.46
CA GLU A 61 -11.41 22.53 3.92
C GLU A 61 -10.57 21.46 4.66
N PRO A 62 -9.86 21.83 5.74
CA PRO A 62 -9.12 20.87 6.57
C PRO A 62 -9.99 19.77 7.14
N ILE A 63 -9.50 18.53 7.05
CA ILE A 63 -10.26 17.35 7.47
C ILE A 63 -9.35 16.26 8.04
N ALA A 64 -9.88 15.46 8.96
CA ALA A 64 -9.28 14.18 9.29
C ALA A 64 -9.52 13.21 8.13
N ALA A 65 -8.45 12.91 7.39
CA ALA A 65 -8.44 12.05 6.22
C ALA A 65 -7.16 11.21 6.14
N ALA A 66 -7.22 10.11 5.40
CA ALA A 66 -6.06 9.31 5.06
C ALA A 66 -6.04 9.01 3.57
N PHE A 67 -4.85 9.07 2.97
CA PHE A 67 -4.62 8.71 1.58
C PHE A 67 -3.65 7.54 1.50
N VAL A 68 -4.01 6.49 0.77
CA VAL A 68 -3.17 5.31 0.52
C VAL A 68 -2.91 5.20 -0.96
N GLU A 69 -1.66 5.43 -1.36
CA GLU A 69 -1.23 5.21 -2.74
C GLU A 69 -0.38 3.96 -2.84
N LEU A 70 -0.78 3.03 -3.70
CA LEU A 70 -0.04 1.80 -4.00
C LEU A 70 0.53 1.87 -5.42
N LYS A 71 1.85 1.83 -5.54
CA LYS A 71 2.54 1.71 -6.83
C LYS A 71 2.91 0.25 -7.10
N LEU A 72 2.58 -0.23 -8.30
CA LEU A 72 2.80 -1.62 -8.73
C LEU A 72 3.31 -1.70 -10.17
N PRO A 73 3.97 -2.80 -10.56
CA PRO A 73 4.09 -3.16 -11.98
C PRO A 73 2.69 -3.46 -12.56
N GLU A 74 2.48 -3.15 -13.83
CA GLU A 74 1.17 -3.30 -14.52
C GLU A 74 0.56 -4.72 -14.49
N MET A 75 1.37 -5.76 -14.28
CA MET A 75 0.91 -7.15 -14.20
C MET A 75 0.33 -7.54 -12.83
N ALA A 76 0.57 -6.75 -11.78
CA ALA A 76 0.12 -7.04 -10.42
C ALA A 76 -1.29 -6.51 -10.15
N LEU A 77 -2.09 -7.22 -9.33
CA LEU A 77 -3.46 -6.84 -8.94
C LEU A 77 -4.33 -6.38 -10.12
N VAL A 78 -4.34 -7.11 -11.25
CA VAL A 78 -5.07 -6.67 -12.45
C VAL A 78 -6.58 -6.91 -12.40
N SER A 79 -7.03 -7.92 -11.65
CA SER A 79 -8.45 -8.29 -11.57
C SER A 79 -9.25 -7.30 -10.71
N ALA A 80 -10.55 -7.19 -10.98
CA ALA A 80 -11.43 -6.33 -10.21
C ALA A 80 -11.52 -6.79 -8.74
N GLU A 81 -11.52 -8.10 -8.52
CA GLU A 81 -11.60 -8.73 -7.20
C GLU A 81 -10.36 -8.45 -6.37
N ALA A 82 -9.16 -8.54 -6.96
CA ALA A 82 -7.91 -8.27 -6.28
C ALA A 82 -7.79 -6.78 -5.89
N LYS A 83 -8.19 -5.87 -6.80
CA LYS A 83 -8.25 -4.43 -6.51
C LYS A 83 -9.23 -4.12 -5.38
N GLN A 84 -10.43 -4.69 -5.46
CA GLN A 84 -11.46 -4.51 -4.44
C GLN A 84 -10.98 -5.02 -3.07
N SER A 85 -10.38 -6.20 -3.03
CA SER A 85 -9.83 -6.79 -1.82
C SER A 85 -8.76 -5.90 -1.18
N PHE A 86 -7.85 -5.34 -1.99
CA PHE A 86 -6.86 -4.38 -1.50
C PHE A 86 -7.52 -3.12 -0.92
N PHE A 87 -8.50 -2.52 -1.61
CA PHE A 87 -9.14 -1.29 -1.15
C PHE A 87 -9.93 -1.48 0.15
N GLU A 88 -10.68 -2.58 0.27
CA GLU A 88 -11.34 -2.95 1.54
C GLU A 88 -10.31 -3.16 2.65
N LYS A 89 -9.26 -3.94 2.33
CA LYS A 89 -8.03 -4.18 3.09
C LYS A 89 -7.48 -2.92 3.75
N ALA A 90 -7.11 -1.99 2.88
CA ALA A 90 -6.45 -0.75 3.24
C ALA A 90 -7.35 0.15 4.09
N ALA A 91 -8.64 0.23 3.75
CA ALA A 91 -9.60 1.01 4.53
C ALA A 91 -9.77 0.47 5.95
N ASP A 92 -9.89 -0.86 6.11
CA ASP A 92 -10.03 -1.50 7.42
C ASP A 92 -8.80 -1.26 8.30
N VAL A 93 -7.60 -1.42 7.74
CA VAL A 93 -6.33 -1.21 8.45
C VAL A 93 -6.22 0.23 8.96
N VAL A 94 -6.51 1.21 8.11
CA VAL A 94 -6.40 2.62 8.47
C VAL A 94 -7.48 3.04 9.47
N GLU A 95 -8.71 2.57 9.30
CA GLU A 95 -9.81 2.82 10.23
C GLU A 95 -9.52 2.27 11.63
N GLN A 96 -9.01 1.03 11.71
CA GLN A 96 -8.60 0.42 12.97
C GLN A 96 -7.46 1.19 13.63
N ALA A 97 -6.44 1.59 12.87
CA ALA A 97 -5.32 2.38 13.39
C ALA A 97 -5.74 3.77 13.88
N ALA A 98 -6.80 4.34 13.30
CA ALA A 98 -7.35 5.63 13.72
C ALA A 98 -8.16 5.55 15.03
N GLU A 99 -8.52 4.36 15.50
CA GLU A 99 -9.25 4.14 16.76
C GLU A 99 -10.55 4.98 16.83
N GLY A 100 -11.31 5.00 15.73
CA GLY A 100 -12.59 5.73 15.62
C GLY A 100 -12.47 7.24 15.37
N ARG A 101 -11.25 7.78 15.24
CA ARG A 101 -11.01 9.21 14.93
C ARG A 101 -11.11 9.54 13.44
N LEU A 102 -11.27 8.51 12.60
CA LEU A 102 -11.41 8.64 11.16
C LEU A 102 -12.65 7.87 10.72
N LYS A 103 -13.46 8.49 9.85
CA LYS A 103 -14.57 7.80 9.20
C LYS A 103 -14.07 7.09 7.94
N ARG A 104 -14.63 5.92 7.63
CA ARG A 104 -14.33 5.18 6.39
C ARG A 104 -14.43 6.03 5.12
N GLU A 105 -15.45 6.89 5.04
CA GLU A 105 -15.68 7.79 3.90
C GLU A 105 -14.59 8.86 3.70
N HIS A 106 -13.67 9.02 4.67
CA HIS A 106 -12.49 9.89 4.58
C HIS A 106 -11.18 9.11 4.37
N ILE A 107 -11.28 7.88 3.86
CA ILE A 107 -10.13 7.09 3.46
C ILE A 107 -10.18 6.96 1.95
N TRP A 108 -9.19 7.51 1.26
CA TRP A 108 -9.05 7.37 -0.18
C TRP A 108 -7.85 6.52 -0.50
N SER A 109 -8.01 5.64 -1.49
CA SER A 109 -6.93 4.78 -1.95
C SER A 109 -6.87 4.77 -3.48
N ASN A 110 -5.67 4.68 -4.03
CA ASN A 110 -5.44 4.54 -5.47
C ASN A 110 -4.32 3.54 -5.76
N ILE A 111 -4.41 2.90 -6.93
CA ILE A 111 -3.36 2.04 -7.47
C ILE A 111 -2.79 2.72 -8.71
N VAL A 112 -1.47 2.84 -8.77
CA VAL A 112 -0.73 3.42 -9.90
C VAL A 112 0.18 2.36 -10.48
N TYR A 113 0.08 2.15 -11.79
CA TYR A 113 0.85 1.13 -12.50
C TYR A 113 2.07 1.74 -13.19
N ALA A 114 3.23 1.13 -12.95
CA ALA A 114 4.43 1.33 -13.74
C ALA A 114 4.37 0.41 -14.96
N PRO A 115 4.58 0.94 -16.19
CA PRO A 115 4.62 0.13 -17.39
C PRO A 115 5.81 -0.84 -17.37
N GLU A 116 5.80 -1.84 -18.24
CA GLU A 116 6.89 -2.80 -18.37
C GLU A 116 8.26 -2.11 -18.51
N GLY A 117 9.27 -2.62 -17.80
CA GLY A 117 10.63 -2.07 -17.78
C GLY A 117 10.80 -0.82 -16.91
N ALA A 118 9.72 -0.18 -16.46
CA ALA A 118 9.77 0.95 -15.52
C ALA A 118 9.76 0.51 -14.05
N TRP A 119 9.78 -0.79 -13.78
CA TRP A 119 9.88 -1.34 -12.43
C TRP A 119 11.29 -1.77 -12.08
N GLY A 120 11.87 -1.19 -11.04
CA GLY A 120 13.23 -1.45 -10.60
C GLY A 120 13.32 -1.98 -9.18
N ILE A 121 14.14 -3.01 -8.95
CA ILE A 121 14.51 -3.52 -7.62
C ILE A 121 16.03 -3.63 -7.56
N ALA A 122 16.64 -3.04 -6.53
CA ALA A 122 18.09 -3.07 -6.30
C ALA A 122 18.94 -2.68 -7.53
N GLY A 123 18.52 -1.66 -8.27
CA GLY A 123 19.22 -1.17 -9.47
C GLY A 123 19.00 -2.00 -10.73
N ARG A 124 18.22 -3.09 -10.67
CA ARG A 124 17.83 -3.90 -11.84
C ARG A 124 16.42 -3.53 -12.28
N SER A 125 16.24 -3.23 -13.56
CA SER A 125 14.92 -3.15 -14.20
C SER A 125 14.37 -4.56 -14.47
N TYR A 126 13.08 -4.75 -14.25
CA TYR A 126 12.36 -6.00 -14.47
C TYR A 126 11.35 -5.82 -15.60
N ASN A 127 11.38 -6.75 -16.56
CA ASN A 127 10.24 -7.04 -17.41
C ASN A 127 9.22 -7.92 -16.64
N ASN A 128 8.03 -8.12 -17.20
CA ASN A 128 6.97 -8.86 -16.51
C ASN A 128 7.36 -10.32 -16.23
N ALA A 129 8.04 -10.98 -17.17
CA ALA A 129 8.47 -12.38 -17.05
C ALA A 129 9.55 -12.58 -15.98
N ASP A 130 10.57 -11.72 -15.95
CA ASP A 130 11.66 -11.73 -14.97
C ASP A 130 11.10 -11.56 -13.55
N LEU A 131 10.13 -10.66 -13.37
CA LEU A 131 9.53 -10.40 -12.07
C LEU A 131 8.69 -11.58 -11.59
N VAL A 132 7.86 -12.17 -12.46
CA VAL A 132 7.14 -13.41 -12.13
C VAL A 132 8.11 -14.54 -11.79
N GLY A 133 9.23 -14.64 -12.53
CA GLY A 133 10.29 -15.60 -12.26
C GLY A 133 10.89 -15.42 -10.86
N ALA A 134 11.20 -14.18 -10.46
CA ALA A 134 11.73 -13.87 -9.14
C ALA A 134 10.75 -14.21 -8.01
N ILE A 135 9.46 -13.88 -8.19
CA ILE A 135 8.40 -14.19 -7.22
C ILE A 135 8.26 -15.70 -7.03
N ARG A 136 8.26 -16.48 -8.13
CA ARG A 136 8.14 -17.94 -8.08
C ARG A 136 9.40 -18.62 -7.54
N GLY A 137 10.58 -18.12 -7.91
CA GLY A 137 11.85 -18.68 -7.47
C GLY A 137 12.04 -18.63 -5.95
N ALA A 138 11.47 -17.63 -5.29
CA ALA A 138 11.49 -17.51 -3.83
C ALA A 138 10.68 -18.62 -3.12
N VAL A 139 9.56 -19.05 -3.70
CA VAL A 139 8.69 -20.12 -3.14
C VAL A 139 9.38 -21.50 -3.14
N VAL A 140 10.38 -21.71 -4.00
CA VAL A 140 11.10 -22.99 -4.11
C VAL A 140 12.30 -23.06 -3.15
N ALA A 141 12.76 -21.92 -2.62
CA ALA A 141 13.93 -21.82 -1.75
C ALA A 141 13.59 -21.77 -0.25
N SER A 142 12.32 -21.60 0.10
CA SER A 142 11.74 -21.59 1.45
C SER A 142 11.10 -22.93 1.80
#